data_AF-A0A037ZK95-F1
#
_entry.id   AF-A0A037ZK95-F1
#
_cell.length_a   1.000
_cell.length_b   1.000
_cell.length_c   1.000
_cell.angle_alpha   90.00
_cell.angle_beta   90.00
_cell.angle_gamma   90.00
#
_symmetry.space_group_name_H-M   'P 1'
#
loop_
_entity.id
_entity.type
_entity.pdbx_description
1 polymer ?
#
loop_
_entity_poly.entity_id
_entity_poly.type
_entity_poly.pdbx_seq_one_letter_code
_entity_poly.pdbx_strand_id
1 'polypeptide(L)'
;MSILGLRPWIGAIAVVLGLAGPLAAQSKEWIYVEARTLPTGCSDPLSCLDQARPILRNLMRITKDERATLLRVVNTISSIRGITDADIQPNDVMAMVPQLHKLPVADRLAPLVNHPGVYFDSSALDADPDLAGFSAFVRRELSAAGLTFLTKEQMEATPGRPTLTVRYSERRESAGCIIPYAISFAINEEYVMVRNPNLKKTTAIWSAATRENLAIAHFTAMDALKEGVEKLAADFRDANST
;
A
#
# COMPACT_ATOMS: atom_id res chain seq x y z
N MET A 1 7.09 40.89 34.44
CA MET A 1 7.80 39.60 34.31
C MET A 1 6.76 38.50 34.32
N SER A 2 6.31 38.08 33.14
CA SER A 2 5.30 37.02 33.00
C SER A 2 6.03 35.72 32.68
N ILE A 3 5.84 34.74 33.55
CA ILE A 3 6.43 33.40 33.49
C ILE A 3 5.83 32.64 32.31
N LEU A 4 6.70 31.98 31.54
CA LEU A 4 6.41 31.16 30.37
C LEU A 4 5.22 30.21 30.60
N GLY A 5 4.22 30.33 29.72
CA GLY A 5 3.09 29.40 29.64
C GLY A 5 3.55 28.01 29.19
N LEU A 6 3.57 27.09 30.15
CA LEU A 6 3.64 25.65 29.90
C LEU A 6 2.39 25.23 29.11
N ARG A 7 2.60 24.83 27.86
CA ARG A 7 1.55 24.22 27.02
C ARG A 7 1.07 22.89 27.65
N PRO A 8 -0.22 22.55 27.49
CA PRO A 8 -0.79 21.36 28.12
C PRO A 8 -0.17 20.09 27.54
N TRP A 9 0.09 19.15 28.44
CA TRP A 9 0.71 17.86 28.17
C TRP A 9 -0.14 17.02 27.22
N ILE A 10 0.49 16.57 26.14
CA ILE A 10 -0.10 15.65 25.15
C ILE A 10 0.21 14.23 25.64
N GLY A 11 -0.82 13.49 26.06
CA GLY A 11 -0.72 12.05 26.22
C GLY A 11 -0.58 11.40 24.85
N ALA A 12 0.66 11.16 24.42
CA ALA A 12 0.96 10.53 23.14
C ALA A 12 1.13 9.02 23.36
N ILE A 13 0.13 8.23 22.97
CA ILE A 13 0.35 6.81 22.67
C ILE A 13 0.84 6.77 21.23
N ALA A 14 2.13 6.59 21.04
CA ALA A 14 2.69 6.43 19.70
C ALA A 14 2.57 4.97 19.26
N VAL A 15 1.72 4.72 18.28
CA VAL A 15 1.75 3.46 17.52
C VAL A 15 2.53 3.75 16.24
N VAL A 16 3.68 3.09 16.08
CA VAL A 16 4.44 3.09 14.83
C VAL A 16 3.80 2.06 13.92
N LEU A 17 2.94 2.50 13.00
CA LEU A 17 2.59 1.70 11.85
C LEU A 17 3.68 1.90 10.80
N GLY A 18 4.53 0.89 10.66
CA GLY A 18 5.21 0.66 9.39
C GLY A 18 4.19 0.14 8.39
N LEU A 19 3.42 1.04 7.76
CA LEU A 19 2.96 0.76 6.40
C LEU A 19 4.17 1.00 5.49
N ALA A 20 4.48 0.00 4.68
CA ALA A 20 5.42 0.15 3.57
C ALA A 20 4.97 1.36 2.73
N GLY A 21 5.76 2.43 2.81
CA GLY A 21 5.53 3.72 2.15
C GLY A 21 6.65 4.71 2.53
N PRO A 22 7.08 5.61 1.62
CA PRO A 22 8.49 5.97 1.41
C PRO A 22 8.90 7.36 1.93
N LEU A 23 10.24 7.70 1.91
CA LEU A 23 10.89 9.04 1.74
C LEU A 23 12.43 9.11 1.70
N ALA A 24 13.19 10.02 1.04
CA ALA A 24 12.98 11.12 0.08
C ALA A 24 14.29 11.90 -0.25
N ALA A 25 14.71 11.97 -1.52
CA ALA A 25 14.79 13.30 -2.15
C ALA A 25 13.33 13.62 -2.51
N GLN A 26 12.68 14.31 -1.55
CA GLN A 26 11.25 14.48 -1.31
C GLN A 26 10.23 13.63 -2.12
N SER A 27 10.28 12.30 -1.99
CA SER A 27 9.07 11.47 -1.85
C SER A 27 8.11 12.12 -0.78
N LYS A 28 6.90 11.64 -0.44
CA LYS A 28 6.14 12.10 0.78
C LYS A 28 6.02 10.98 1.85
N GLU A 29 6.46 11.24 3.11
CA GLU A 29 6.57 10.25 4.22
C GLU A 29 5.15 10.02 4.63
N TRP A 30 4.61 8.91 4.17
CA TRP A 30 3.33 8.46 4.66
C TRP A 30 3.54 7.72 5.98
N ILE A 31 4.27 8.34 6.92
CA ILE A 31 4.20 7.93 8.31
C ILE A 31 3.00 8.64 8.88
N TYR A 32 1.91 7.88 8.94
CA TYR A 32 0.70 8.29 9.59
C TYR A 32 0.79 7.96 11.07
N VAL A 33 0.68 8.99 11.89
CA VAL A 33 0.66 8.84 13.34
C VAL A 33 -0.76 9.12 13.79
N GLU A 34 -1.38 8.10 14.38
CA GLU A 34 -2.63 8.28 15.09
C GLU A 34 -2.31 9.07 16.37
N ALA A 35 -2.67 10.35 16.36
CA ALA A 35 -2.68 11.16 17.56
C ALA A 35 -4.12 11.34 18.01
N ARG A 36 -4.33 11.48 19.31
CA ARG A 36 -5.64 11.77 19.89
C ARG A 36 -5.65 13.22 20.35
N THR A 37 -6.50 14.05 19.74
CA THR A 37 -6.74 15.40 20.25
C THR A 37 -7.73 15.34 21.39
N LEU A 38 -7.29 15.74 22.57
CA LEU A 38 -8.15 15.89 23.73
C LEU A 38 -9.03 17.15 23.58
N PRO A 39 -10.26 17.14 24.12
CA PRO A 39 -11.12 18.32 24.15
C PRO A 39 -10.43 19.49 24.86
N THR A 40 -10.64 20.72 24.35
CA THR A 40 -10.22 21.95 25.05
C THR A 40 -10.96 22.04 26.39
N GLY A 41 -10.20 22.01 27.50
CA GLY A 41 -10.74 21.98 28.86
C GLY A 41 -10.54 20.66 29.62
N CYS A 42 -9.90 19.67 29.01
CA CYS A 42 -9.56 18.43 29.70
C CYS A 42 -8.47 18.66 30.77
N SER A 43 -8.84 18.52 32.04
CA SER A 43 -7.91 18.68 33.17
C SER A 43 -7.01 17.46 33.41
N ASP A 44 -7.48 16.27 33.04
CA ASP A 44 -6.74 15.01 33.13
C ASP A 44 -6.81 14.23 31.81
N PRO A 45 -5.68 14.08 31.08
CA PRO A 45 -5.61 13.36 29.81
C PRO A 45 -6.19 11.96 29.81
N LEU A 46 -6.08 11.22 30.92
CA LEU A 46 -6.59 9.85 31.02
C LEU A 46 -8.12 9.82 31.09
N SER A 47 -8.73 10.82 31.73
CA SER A 47 -10.18 10.91 31.88
C SER A 47 -10.93 11.30 30.59
N CYS A 48 -10.26 11.92 29.62
CA CYS A 48 -10.87 12.37 28.36
C CYS A 48 -10.47 11.51 27.14
N LEU A 49 -9.82 10.38 27.36
CA LEU A 49 -9.30 9.52 26.30
C LEU A 49 -10.41 8.97 25.39
N ASP A 50 -11.60 8.74 25.95
CA ASP A 50 -12.80 8.29 25.23
C ASP A 50 -13.45 9.40 24.39
N GLN A 51 -13.23 10.65 24.76
CA GLN A 51 -13.71 11.83 24.02
C GLN A 51 -12.68 12.32 23.00
N ALA A 52 -11.49 11.71 22.99
CA ALA A 52 -10.41 12.14 22.14
C ALA A 52 -10.70 11.76 20.69
N ARG A 53 -10.55 12.74 19.79
CA ARG A 53 -10.77 12.51 18.37
C ARG A 53 -9.49 11.97 17.74
N PRO A 54 -9.57 10.86 16.97
CA PRO A 54 -8.43 10.40 16.21
C PRO A 54 -8.10 11.44 15.15
N ILE A 55 -6.83 11.78 15.06
CA ILE A 55 -6.31 12.63 14.00
C ILE A 55 -5.13 11.92 13.35
N LEU A 56 -5.23 11.79 12.03
CA LEU A 56 -4.17 11.24 11.22
C LEU A 56 -3.25 12.40 10.84
N ARG A 57 -2.03 12.42 11.39
CA ARG A 57 -1.04 13.44 11.00
C ARG A 57 0.00 12.84 10.07
N ASN A 58 0.22 13.51 8.96
CA ASN A 58 1.37 13.27 8.10
C ASN A 58 2.60 13.91 8.75
N LEU A 59 3.62 13.10 9.06
CA LEU A 59 4.87 13.55 9.69
C LEU A 59 5.63 14.62 8.91
N MET A 60 5.37 14.77 7.60
CA MET A 60 5.95 15.82 6.77
C MET A 60 5.29 17.18 6.93
N ARG A 61 4.08 17.23 7.50
CA ARG A 61 3.34 18.48 7.73
C ARG A 61 3.56 19.05 9.14
N ILE A 62 4.29 18.35 10.00
CA ILE A 62 4.66 18.86 11.33
C ILE A 62 6.07 19.45 11.32
N THR A 63 6.31 20.41 12.19
CA THR A 63 7.60 21.12 12.29
C THR A 63 8.73 20.16 12.67
N LYS A 64 9.98 20.56 12.40
CA LYS A 64 11.17 19.76 12.74
C LYS A 64 11.23 19.41 14.24
N ASP A 65 10.84 20.34 15.11
CA ASP A 65 10.83 20.15 16.57
C ASP A 65 9.71 19.21 17.04
N GLU A 66 8.53 19.30 16.42
CA GLU A 66 7.43 18.37 16.68
C GLU A 66 7.78 16.94 16.23
N ARG A 67 8.44 16.80 15.08
CA ARG A 67 8.92 15.50 14.57
C ARG A 67 9.96 14.88 15.50
N ALA A 68 10.94 15.66 15.95
CA ALA A 68 11.98 15.19 16.87
C ALA A 68 11.38 14.76 18.21
N THR A 69 10.42 15.51 18.72
CA THR A 69 9.66 15.16 19.93
C THR A 69 8.89 13.85 19.76
N LEU A 70 8.21 13.67 18.63
CA LEU A 70 7.43 12.46 18.37
C LEU A 70 8.32 11.20 18.27
N LEU A 71 9.42 11.28 17.51
CA LEU A 71 10.36 10.15 17.38
C LEU A 71 11.01 9.80 18.72
N ARG A 72 11.25 10.78 19.59
CA ARG A 72 11.73 10.54 20.96
C ARG A 72 10.71 9.78 21.79
N VAL A 73 9.43 10.18 21.73
CA VAL A 73 8.34 9.49 22.43
C VAL A 73 8.19 8.05 21.93
N VAL A 74 8.24 7.83 20.61
CA VAL A 74 8.26 6.49 20.01
C VAL A 74 9.39 5.66 20.59
N ASN A 75 10.63 6.17 20.55
CA ASN A 75 11.79 5.45 21.05
C ASN A 75 11.69 5.14 22.55
N THR A 76 11.20 6.09 23.35
CA THR A 76 11.00 5.89 24.79
C THR A 76 9.92 4.85 25.07
N ILE A 77 8.82 4.84 24.32
CA ILE A 77 7.76 3.82 24.45
C ILE A 77 8.29 2.44 24.04
N SER A 78 9.01 2.36 22.93
CA SER A 78 9.64 1.11 22.47
C SER A 78 10.65 0.56 23.49
N SER A 79 11.48 1.42 24.09
CA SER A 79 12.45 1.01 25.11
C SER A 79 11.78 0.57 26.42
N ILE A 80 10.74 1.28 26.87
CA ILE A 80 9.98 0.91 28.07
C ILE A 80 9.27 -0.43 27.88
N ARG A 81 8.79 -0.72 26.66
CA ARG A 81 8.10 -1.98 26.34
C ARG A 81 9.02 -3.14 25.98
N GLY A 82 10.34 -2.94 25.99
CA GLY A 82 11.31 -3.98 25.66
C GLY A 82 11.20 -4.50 24.22
N ILE A 83 10.59 -3.74 23.31
CA ILE A 83 10.46 -4.12 21.90
C ILE A 83 11.81 -3.83 21.24
N THR A 84 12.66 -4.85 21.13
CA THR A 84 13.86 -4.75 20.32
C THR A 84 13.54 -5.09 18.86
N ASP A 85 14.31 -4.55 17.91
CA ASP A 85 14.10 -4.82 16.47
C ASP A 85 14.22 -6.32 16.11
N ALA A 86 14.77 -7.15 17.01
CA ALA A 86 14.92 -8.60 16.84
C ALA A 86 13.66 -9.41 17.25
N ASP A 87 12.69 -8.80 17.94
CA ASP A 87 11.58 -9.52 18.58
C ASP A 87 10.25 -9.46 17.80
N ILE A 88 10.22 -8.88 16.60
CA ILE A 88 9.00 -8.90 15.77
C ILE A 88 8.83 -10.29 15.16
N GLN A 89 8.23 -11.20 15.92
CA GLN A 89 7.78 -12.50 15.45
C GLN A 89 6.55 -12.30 14.53
N PRO A 90 6.41 -13.08 13.43
CA PRO A 90 5.25 -12.99 12.52
C PRO A 90 3.89 -13.12 13.21
N ASN A 91 3.86 -13.75 14.39
CA ASN A 91 2.65 -14.05 15.14
C ASN A 91 2.10 -12.83 15.90
N ASP A 92 2.94 -11.85 16.26
CA ASP A 92 2.48 -10.61 16.94
C ASP A 92 1.75 -9.65 15.99
N VAL A 93 1.98 -9.79 14.68
CA VAL A 93 1.25 -9.05 13.65
C VAL A 93 -0.24 -9.43 13.64
N MET A 94 -0.57 -10.71 13.92
CA MET A 94 -1.95 -11.20 13.92
C MET A 94 -2.78 -10.65 15.08
N ALA A 95 -2.17 -10.26 16.20
CA ALA A 95 -2.85 -9.62 17.32
C ALA A 95 -3.19 -8.14 17.05
N MET A 96 -2.49 -7.49 16.11
CA MET A 96 -2.76 -6.11 15.67
C MET A 96 -3.82 -6.01 14.56
N VAL A 97 -4.10 -7.11 13.85
CA VAL A 97 -5.07 -7.19 12.74
C VAL A 97 -6.45 -6.61 13.10
N PRO A 98 -7.08 -6.93 14.26
CA PRO A 98 -8.41 -6.40 14.58
C PRO A 98 -8.47 -4.88 14.73
N GLN A 99 -7.35 -4.23 15.02
CA GLN A 99 -7.25 -2.77 15.17
C GLN A 99 -6.91 -2.07 13.84
N LEU A 100 -6.21 -2.75 12.92
CA LEU A 100 -5.90 -2.28 11.57
C LEU A 100 -7.16 -2.10 10.70
N HIS A 101 -8.19 -2.93 10.89
CA HIS A 101 -9.48 -2.80 10.18
C HIS A 101 -10.24 -1.49 10.47
N LYS A 102 -9.81 -0.71 11.47
CA LYS A 102 -10.44 0.57 11.85
C LYS A 102 -9.74 1.79 11.24
N LEU A 103 -8.59 1.59 10.58
CA LEU A 103 -7.92 2.66 9.85
C LEU A 103 -8.68 2.94 8.55
N PRO A 104 -8.84 4.21 8.13
CA PRO A 104 -9.35 4.51 6.81
C PRO A 104 -8.41 3.87 5.79
N VAL A 105 -8.94 2.91 5.04
CA VAL A 105 -8.24 2.29 3.91
C VAL A 105 -7.80 3.44 3.01
N ALA A 106 -6.48 3.59 2.81
CA ALA A 106 -5.98 4.53 1.82
C ALA A 106 -6.75 4.29 0.53
N ASP A 107 -7.25 5.36 -0.10
CA ASP A 107 -8.07 5.23 -1.29
C ASP A 107 -7.36 4.27 -2.25
N ARG A 108 -8.06 3.19 -2.63
CA ARG A 108 -7.51 2.05 -3.37
C ARG A 108 -6.79 2.52 -4.64
N LEU A 109 -7.18 3.68 -5.16
CA LEU A 109 -6.66 4.28 -6.38
C LEU A 109 -5.51 5.27 -6.15
N ALA A 110 -5.25 5.69 -4.91
CA ALA A 110 -4.20 6.67 -4.60
C ALA A 110 -2.80 6.30 -5.14
N PRO A 111 -2.37 5.03 -5.14
CA PRO A 111 -1.07 4.66 -5.72
C PRO A 111 -1.00 4.80 -7.24
N LEU A 112 -2.14 4.88 -7.94
CA LEU A 112 -2.20 4.99 -9.41
C LEU A 112 -2.16 6.45 -9.91
N VAL A 113 -2.34 7.42 -9.02
CA VAL A 113 -2.35 8.85 -9.36
C VAL A 113 -0.95 9.29 -9.79
N ASN A 114 -0.82 9.82 -11.01
CA ASN A 114 0.46 10.23 -11.62
C ASN A 114 1.54 9.12 -11.61
N HIS A 115 1.13 7.86 -11.69
CA HIS A 115 2.06 6.73 -11.68
C HIS A 115 2.98 6.78 -12.93
N PRO A 116 4.30 6.58 -12.80
CA PRO A 116 5.28 6.82 -13.87
C PRO A 116 5.18 5.84 -15.05
N GLY A 117 4.47 4.73 -14.86
CA GLY A 117 4.34 3.65 -15.82
C GLY A 117 4.82 2.32 -15.24
N VAL A 118 4.70 1.25 -16.01
CA VAL A 118 5.08 -0.11 -15.56
C VAL A 118 5.95 -0.80 -16.59
N TYR A 119 6.92 -1.59 -16.14
CA TYR A 119 7.51 -2.62 -16.98
C TYR A 119 6.61 -3.85 -16.99
N PHE A 120 6.38 -4.41 -18.17
CA PHE A 120 5.58 -5.61 -18.33
C PHE A 120 6.40 -6.64 -19.11
N ASP A 121 6.85 -7.67 -18.39
CA ASP A 121 7.46 -8.85 -18.98
C ASP A 121 6.34 -9.80 -19.44
N SER A 122 6.10 -9.80 -20.75
CA SER A 122 5.06 -10.62 -21.35
C SER A 122 5.55 -12.01 -21.75
N SER A 123 6.84 -12.33 -21.57
CA SER A 123 7.42 -13.59 -22.06
C SER A 123 6.69 -14.83 -21.55
N ALA A 124 6.27 -14.83 -20.29
CA ALA A 124 5.52 -15.93 -19.70
C ALA A 124 4.10 -16.09 -20.28
N LEU A 125 3.45 -14.99 -20.66
CA LEU A 125 2.12 -15.04 -21.29
C LEU A 125 2.22 -15.40 -22.77
N ASP A 126 3.19 -14.84 -23.48
CA ASP A 126 3.38 -15.08 -24.91
C ASP A 126 3.88 -16.50 -25.21
N ALA A 127 4.45 -17.19 -24.23
CA ALA A 127 4.85 -18.59 -24.33
C ALA A 127 3.66 -19.56 -24.34
N ASP A 128 2.48 -19.13 -23.87
CA ASP A 128 1.27 -19.95 -23.85
C ASP A 128 0.47 -19.74 -25.16
N PRO A 129 0.28 -20.79 -25.99
CA PRO A 129 -0.45 -20.68 -27.25
C PRO A 129 -1.90 -20.21 -27.08
N ASP A 130 -2.55 -20.55 -25.97
CA ASP A 130 -3.94 -20.17 -25.70
C ASP A 130 -4.06 -18.67 -25.34
N LEU A 131 -2.94 -18.04 -25.02
CA LEU A 131 -2.83 -16.62 -24.67
C LEU A 131 -2.08 -15.81 -25.74
N ALA A 132 -1.83 -16.39 -26.92
CA ALA A 132 -1.10 -15.72 -28.00
C ALA A 132 -1.74 -14.38 -28.39
N GLY A 133 -0.91 -13.33 -28.49
CA GLY A 133 -1.35 -11.97 -28.83
C GLY A 133 -1.98 -11.18 -27.67
N PHE A 134 -2.10 -11.79 -26.49
CA PHE A 134 -2.66 -11.11 -25.31
C PHE A 134 -1.74 -9.98 -24.80
N SER A 135 -0.42 -10.15 -24.89
CA SER A 135 0.52 -9.08 -24.51
C SER A 135 0.29 -7.78 -25.30
N ALA A 136 0.02 -7.90 -26.60
CA ALA A 136 -0.32 -6.78 -27.47
C ALA A 136 -1.67 -6.16 -27.08
N PHE A 137 -2.66 -6.97 -26.71
CA PHE A 137 -3.93 -6.51 -26.16
C PHE A 137 -3.72 -5.70 -24.86
N VAL A 138 -3.00 -6.25 -23.87
CA VAL A 138 -2.69 -5.56 -22.60
C VAL A 138 -2.03 -4.21 -22.84
N ARG A 139 -1.00 -4.19 -23.71
CA ARG A 139 -0.28 -2.95 -24.03
C ARG A 139 -1.20 -1.91 -24.65
N ARG A 140 -2.00 -2.31 -25.64
CA ARG A 140 -2.91 -1.40 -26.33
C ARG A 140 -3.97 -0.81 -25.40
N GLU A 141 -4.69 -1.66 -24.66
CA GLU A 141 -5.80 -1.19 -23.81
C GLU A 141 -5.30 -0.34 -22.65
N LEU A 142 -4.21 -0.73 -21.98
CA LEU A 142 -3.68 0.05 -20.86
C LEU A 142 -3.01 1.35 -21.33
N SER A 143 -2.34 1.37 -22.48
CA SER A 143 -1.84 2.62 -23.06
C SER A 143 -2.96 3.55 -23.50
N ALA A 144 -4.09 3.03 -24.02
CA ALA A 144 -5.28 3.83 -24.30
C ALA A 144 -5.89 4.45 -23.03
N ALA A 145 -5.71 3.81 -21.86
CA ALA A 145 -6.07 4.37 -20.56
C ALA A 145 -5.06 5.38 -20.00
N GLY A 146 -3.95 5.63 -20.69
CA GLY A 146 -2.90 6.55 -20.26
C GLY A 146 -1.74 5.91 -19.48
N LEU A 147 -1.73 4.59 -19.30
CA LEU A 147 -0.63 3.90 -18.64
C LEU A 147 0.59 3.76 -19.57
N THR A 148 1.71 4.33 -19.15
CA THR A 148 2.99 4.22 -19.86
C THR A 148 3.64 2.85 -19.63
N PHE A 149 4.12 2.21 -20.69
CA PHE A 149 4.97 1.01 -20.57
C PHE A 149 6.44 1.40 -20.64
N LEU A 150 7.17 1.04 -19.58
CA LEU A 150 8.61 1.30 -19.46
C LEU A 150 9.40 0.21 -20.19
N THR A 151 10.56 0.57 -20.75
CA THR A 151 11.60 -0.42 -21.06
C THR A 151 12.20 -0.97 -19.77
N LYS A 152 12.98 -2.05 -19.87
CA LYS A 152 13.66 -2.62 -18.70
C LYS A 152 14.60 -1.60 -18.06
N GLU A 153 15.36 -0.87 -18.87
CA GLU A 153 16.32 0.15 -18.43
C GLU A 153 15.60 1.33 -17.78
N GLN A 154 14.47 1.77 -18.37
CA GLN A 154 13.65 2.82 -17.78
C GLN A 154 13.06 2.40 -16.43
N MET A 155 12.59 1.16 -16.30
CA MET A 155 12.09 0.64 -15.03
C MET A 155 13.19 0.55 -13.97
N GLU A 156 14.38 0.07 -14.33
CA GLU A 156 15.51 0.00 -13.39
C GLU A 156 15.94 1.38 -12.87
N ALA A 157 15.79 2.42 -13.70
CA ALA A 157 16.05 3.82 -13.35
C ALA A 157 14.86 4.51 -12.62
N THR A 158 13.67 3.92 -12.66
CA THR A 158 12.46 4.48 -12.04
C THR A 158 12.40 4.09 -10.56
N PRO A 159 12.21 5.04 -9.62
CA PRO A 159 11.99 4.72 -8.21
C PRO A 159 10.84 3.72 -8.05
N GLY A 160 11.02 2.71 -7.20
CA GLY A 160 10.02 1.66 -7.04
C GLY A 160 10.11 0.53 -8.06
N ARG A 161 10.86 0.66 -9.16
CA ARG A 161 10.99 -0.39 -10.19
C ARG A 161 9.64 -1.02 -10.55
N PRO A 162 8.65 -0.21 -10.96
CA PRO A 162 7.28 -0.65 -11.09
C PRO A 162 7.15 -1.73 -12.15
N THR A 163 6.54 -2.86 -11.78
CA THR A 163 6.31 -4.00 -12.67
C THR A 163 4.84 -4.39 -12.68
N LEU A 164 4.28 -4.61 -13.86
CA LEU A 164 2.99 -5.26 -14.03
C LEU A 164 3.22 -6.76 -14.15
N THR A 165 2.61 -7.53 -13.25
CA THR A 165 2.61 -8.98 -13.28
C THR A 165 1.21 -9.48 -13.59
N VAL A 166 1.11 -10.34 -14.60
CA VAL A 166 -0.11 -11.10 -14.90
C VAL A 166 0.23 -12.56 -14.68
N ARG A 167 -0.47 -13.22 -13.76
CA ARG A 167 -0.27 -14.62 -13.45
C ARG A 167 -1.54 -15.40 -13.79
N TYR A 168 -1.40 -16.32 -14.73
CA TYR A 168 -2.38 -17.36 -14.98
C TYR A 168 -2.09 -18.57 -14.08
N SER A 169 -3.14 -19.12 -13.48
CA SER A 169 -3.08 -20.36 -12.72
C SER A 169 -4.15 -21.28 -13.25
N GLU A 170 -3.72 -22.34 -13.91
CA GLU A 170 -4.59 -23.47 -14.22
C GLU A 170 -5.07 -24.13 -12.92
N ARG A 171 -6.30 -24.63 -12.97
CA ARG A 171 -6.92 -25.59 -12.05
C ARG A 171 -6.43 -25.50 -10.60
N ARG A 172 -7.14 -24.71 -9.79
CA ARG A 172 -6.94 -24.70 -8.34
C ARG A 172 -8.03 -25.49 -7.64
N GLU A 173 -7.62 -26.42 -6.79
CA GLU A 173 -8.50 -27.01 -5.78
C GLU A 173 -8.39 -26.16 -4.51
N SER A 174 -9.49 -25.54 -4.11
CA SER A 174 -9.57 -24.75 -2.89
C SER A 174 -10.85 -25.10 -2.15
N ALA A 175 -10.72 -25.58 -0.91
CA ALA A 175 -11.85 -25.96 -0.05
C ALA A 175 -12.86 -26.93 -0.71
N GLY A 176 -12.39 -27.85 -1.55
CA GLY A 176 -13.24 -28.81 -2.26
C GLY A 176 -13.92 -28.28 -3.52
N CYS A 177 -13.69 -27.02 -3.89
CA CYS A 177 -14.11 -26.45 -5.17
C CYS A 177 -12.99 -26.57 -6.20
N ILE A 178 -13.32 -27.06 -7.39
CA ILE A 178 -12.44 -27.00 -8.57
C ILE A 178 -12.67 -25.64 -9.22
N ILE A 179 -11.65 -24.79 -9.20
CA ILE A 179 -11.63 -23.53 -9.95
C ILE A 179 -10.82 -23.81 -11.22
N PRO A 180 -11.44 -23.88 -12.42
CA PRO A 180 -10.76 -24.29 -13.65
C PRO A 180 -9.57 -23.41 -13.99
N TYR A 181 -9.67 -22.11 -13.71
CA TYR A 181 -8.55 -21.19 -13.81
C TYR A 181 -8.76 -19.95 -12.92
N ALA A 182 -7.64 -19.30 -12.57
CA ALA A 182 -7.63 -18.00 -11.93
C ALA A 182 -6.52 -17.14 -12.54
N ILE A 183 -6.82 -15.86 -12.74
CA ILE A 183 -5.88 -14.87 -13.25
C ILE A 183 -5.73 -13.78 -12.21
N SER A 184 -4.50 -13.44 -11.87
CA SER A 184 -4.21 -12.31 -10.99
C SER A 184 -3.34 -11.28 -11.68
N PHE A 185 -3.73 -10.02 -11.54
CA PHE A 185 -2.98 -8.86 -11.95
C PHE A 185 -2.44 -8.15 -10.72
N ALA A 186 -1.19 -7.70 -10.79
CA ALA A 186 -0.61 -6.87 -9.76
C ALA A 186 0.35 -5.85 -10.35
N ILE A 187 0.29 -4.61 -9.88
CA ILE A 187 1.39 -3.65 -10.04
C ILE A 187 2.22 -3.75 -8.78
N ASN A 188 3.47 -4.18 -8.95
CA ASN A 188 4.42 -4.40 -7.88
C ASN A 188 5.49 -3.31 -7.89
N GLU A 189 5.85 -2.81 -6.72
CA GLU A 189 6.96 -1.89 -6.53
C GLU A 189 7.92 -2.39 -5.45
N GLU A 190 9.22 -2.20 -5.69
CA GLU A 190 10.28 -2.34 -4.70
C GLU A 190 10.32 -1.13 -3.76
N TYR A 191 10.27 -1.38 -2.46
CA TYR A 191 10.56 -0.40 -1.43
C TYR A 191 11.78 -0.81 -0.61
N VAL A 192 12.45 0.18 -0.06
CA VAL A 192 13.62 0.01 0.80
C VAL A 192 13.22 0.35 2.23
N MET A 193 13.60 -0.49 3.19
CA MET A 193 13.33 -0.21 4.59
C MET A 193 14.22 0.90 5.13
N VAL A 194 13.64 1.93 5.75
CA VAL A 194 14.39 3.09 6.30
C VAL A 194 15.42 2.65 7.36
N ARG A 195 15.07 1.68 8.20
CA ARG A 195 15.97 1.17 9.27
C ARG A 195 17.08 0.27 8.73
N ASN A 196 16.91 -0.30 7.54
CA ASN A 196 17.92 -1.15 6.91
C ASN A 196 17.85 -0.99 5.39
N PRO A 197 18.64 -0.07 4.80
CA PRO A 197 18.58 0.23 3.38
C PRO A 197 19.05 -0.91 2.48
N ASN A 198 19.65 -1.96 3.04
CA ASN A 198 20.03 -3.17 2.32
C ASN A 198 18.85 -4.14 2.16
N LEU A 199 17.75 -3.95 2.90
CA LEU A 199 16.54 -4.75 2.77
C LEU A 199 15.59 -4.11 1.77
N LYS A 200 15.62 -4.66 0.55
CA LYS A 200 14.65 -4.40 -0.50
C LYS A 200 13.49 -5.39 -0.37
N LYS A 201 12.27 -4.90 -0.48
CA LYS A 201 11.05 -5.71 -0.47
C LYS A 201 10.15 -5.27 -1.61
N THR A 202 9.44 -6.22 -2.19
CA THR A 202 8.46 -5.94 -3.25
C THR A 202 7.06 -6.05 -2.66
N THR A 203 6.18 -5.10 -2.97
CA THR A 203 4.77 -5.15 -2.58
C THR A 203 3.87 -4.83 -3.77
N ALA A 204 2.69 -5.43 -3.80
CA ALA A 204 1.64 -5.03 -4.73
C ALA A 204 1.01 -3.72 -4.23
N ILE A 205 1.04 -2.68 -5.06
CA ILE A 205 0.37 -1.39 -4.79
C ILE A 205 -1.04 -1.35 -5.38
N TRP A 206 -1.29 -2.20 -6.37
CA TRP A 206 -2.61 -2.47 -6.93
C TRP A 206 -2.68 -3.94 -7.29
N SER A 207 -3.84 -4.55 -7.07
CA SER A 207 -4.11 -5.91 -7.55
C SER A 207 -5.58 -6.12 -7.87
N ALA A 208 -5.81 -7.07 -8.78
CA ALA A 208 -7.11 -7.62 -9.08
C ALA A 208 -6.96 -9.11 -9.37
N ALA A 209 -7.99 -9.88 -9.07
CA ALA A 209 -8.06 -11.27 -9.45
C ALA A 209 -9.39 -11.53 -10.15
N THR A 210 -9.32 -12.18 -11.30
CA THR A 210 -10.47 -12.68 -12.04
C THR A 210 -10.40 -14.19 -12.05
N ARG A 211 -11.56 -14.84 -12.04
CA ARG A 211 -11.71 -16.29 -12.01
C ARG A 211 -12.85 -16.68 -12.92
N GLU A 212 -13.02 -17.96 -13.16
CA GLU A 212 -14.19 -18.45 -13.87
C GLU A 212 -15.48 -17.88 -13.27
N ASN A 213 -16.32 -17.32 -14.14
CA ASN A 213 -17.63 -16.83 -13.79
C ASN A 213 -18.66 -17.91 -14.10
N LEU A 214 -19.04 -18.69 -13.09
CA LEU A 214 -20.02 -19.78 -13.22
C LEU A 214 -21.41 -19.31 -13.67
N ALA A 215 -21.70 -18.00 -13.62
CA ALA A 215 -22.96 -17.45 -14.11
C ALA A 215 -22.95 -17.17 -15.62
N ILE A 216 -21.78 -17.14 -16.28
CA ILE A 216 -21.65 -16.88 -17.71
C ILE A 216 -21.25 -18.19 -18.40
N ALA A 217 -22.16 -18.73 -19.22
CA ALA A 217 -21.85 -19.88 -20.04
C ALA A 217 -20.67 -19.57 -20.96
N HIS A 218 -19.68 -20.47 -20.99
CA HIS A 218 -18.46 -20.35 -21.80
C HIS A 218 -17.52 -19.19 -21.43
N PHE A 219 -17.51 -18.74 -20.17
CA PHE A 219 -16.52 -17.75 -19.73
C PHE A 219 -15.09 -18.33 -19.79
N THR A 220 -14.29 -17.83 -20.71
CA THR A 220 -12.94 -18.36 -20.99
C THR A 220 -11.86 -17.65 -20.17
N ALA A 221 -10.67 -18.26 -20.08
CA ALA A 221 -9.50 -17.59 -19.48
C ALA A 221 -9.18 -16.25 -20.17
N MET A 222 -9.43 -16.16 -21.48
CA MET A 222 -9.28 -14.92 -22.24
C MET A 222 -10.27 -13.84 -21.79
N ASP A 223 -11.52 -14.21 -21.46
CA ASP A 223 -12.51 -13.25 -20.98
C ASP A 223 -12.16 -12.74 -19.58
N ALA A 224 -11.71 -13.63 -18.69
CA ALA A 224 -11.21 -13.24 -17.37
C ALA A 224 -9.98 -12.33 -17.45
N LEU A 225 -9.09 -12.58 -18.42
CA LEU A 225 -7.93 -11.74 -18.69
C LEU A 225 -8.35 -10.34 -19.19
N LYS A 226 -9.29 -10.26 -20.13
CA LYS A 226 -9.86 -8.98 -20.61
C LYS A 226 -10.50 -8.21 -19.46
N GLU A 227 -11.33 -8.85 -18.65
CA GLU A 227 -11.97 -8.24 -17.49
C GLU A 227 -10.94 -7.62 -16.53
N GLY A 228 -9.83 -8.32 -16.27
CA GLY A 228 -8.77 -7.79 -15.40
C GLY A 228 -8.05 -6.58 -15.99
N VAL A 229 -7.82 -6.56 -17.31
CA VAL A 229 -7.22 -5.42 -18.02
C VAL A 229 -8.18 -4.23 -18.05
N GLU A 230 -9.45 -4.46 -18.38
CA GLU A 230 -10.49 -3.43 -18.38
C GLU A 230 -10.65 -2.81 -16.99
N LYS A 231 -10.59 -3.63 -15.95
CA LYS A 231 -10.60 -3.17 -14.57
C LYS A 231 -9.40 -2.28 -14.25
N LEU A 232 -8.18 -2.68 -14.62
CA LEU A 232 -6.99 -1.84 -14.39
C LEU A 232 -7.10 -0.52 -15.18
N ALA A 233 -7.54 -0.57 -16.44
CA ALA A 233 -7.74 0.60 -17.28
C ALA A 233 -8.77 1.58 -16.69
N ALA A 234 -9.87 1.06 -16.11
CA ALA A 234 -10.87 1.87 -15.42
C ALA A 234 -10.30 2.50 -14.15
N ASP A 235 -9.74 1.68 -13.25
CA ASP A 235 -9.13 2.12 -11.99
C ASP A 235 -8.04 3.20 -12.24
N PHE A 236 -7.24 3.05 -13.30
CA PHE A 236 -6.20 4.01 -13.68
C PHE A 236 -6.77 5.34 -14.21
N ARG A 237 -7.81 5.29 -15.05
CA ARG A 237 -8.49 6.51 -15.52
C ARG A 237 -9.15 7.25 -14.38
N ASP A 238 -9.85 6.53 -13.51
CA ASP A 238 -10.53 7.12 -12.35
C ASP A 238 -9.52 7.83 -11.44
N ALA A 239 -8.37 7.21 -11.17
CA ALA A 239 -7.28 7.80 -10.40
C ALA A 239 -6.71 9.10 -11.01
N ASN A 240 -6.77 9.26 -12.33
CA ASN A 240 -6.14 10.37 -13.07
C ASN A 240 -7.17 11.31 -13.73
N SER A 241 -8.44 11.23 -13.33
CA SER A 241 -9.53 12.05 -13.87
C SER A 241 -9.73 13.40 -13.17
N THR A 242 -8.91 13.69 -12.14
CA THR A 242 -9.00 14.88 -11.27
C THR A 242 -7.88 15.87 -11.54
#